data_AF-A0A7X7YXJ7-F1
#
_entry.id   AF-A0A7X7YXJ7-F1
#
_cell.length_a   1.000
_cell.length_b   1.000
_cell.length_c   1.000
_cell.angle_alpha   90.00
_cell.angle_beta   90.00
_cell.angle_gamma   90.00
#
_symmetry.space_group_name_H-M   'P 1'
#
loop_
_entity.id
_entity.type
_entity.pdbx_description
1 polymer ?
#
loop_
_entity_poly.entity_id
_entity_poly.type
_entity_poly.pdbx_seq_one_letter_code
_entity_poly.pdbx_strand_id
1 'polypeptide(L)' 'MRRGFLIGVVLSVLIAPLSYAAVLRVPGEYPSIQQAITDANDGDTVLVSPGVYYETINF' A
#
# COMPACT_ATOMS: atom_id res chain seq x y z
N MET A 1 27.85 -16.41 22.22
CA MET A 1 27.20 -16.73 20.93
C MET A 1 25.67 -16.54 20.97
N ARG A 2 24.92 -17.16 21.90
CA ARG A 2 23.44 -17.04 21.95
C ARG A 2 22.88 -15.62 22.24
N ARG A 3 23.56 -14.83 23.08
CA ARG A 3 23.12 -13.46 23.45
C ARG A 3 23.26 -12.45 22.30
N GLY A 4 24.37 -12.48 21.57
CA GLY A 4 24.58 -11.60 20.41
C GLY A 4 23.62 -11.90 19.25
N PHE A 5 23.27 -13.17 19.07
CA PHE A 5 22.27 -13.60 18.10
C PHE A 5 20.86 -13.07 18.44
N LEU A 6 20.44 -13.19 19.71
CA LEU A 6 19.13 -12.67 20.16
C LEU A 6 19.04 -11.14 20.03
N ILE A 7 20.12 -10.42 20.33
CA ILE A 7 20.18 -8.96 20.16
C ILE A 7 20.09 -8.59 18.67
N GLY A 8 20.79 -9.33 17.80
CA GLY A 8 20.70 -9.14 16.35
C GLY A 8 19.28 -9.35 15.81
N VAL A 9 18.59 -10.39 16.28
CA VAL A 9 17.20 -10.67 15.88
C VAL A 9 16.24 -9.58 16.37
N VAL A 10 16.38 -9.12 17.62
CA VAL A 10 15.55 -8.02 18.15
C VAL A 10 15.77 -6.72 17.37
N LEU A 11 17.02 -6.38 17.03
CA LEU A 11 17.32 -5.20 16.21
C LEU A 11 16.74 -5.31 14.80
N SER A 12 16.75 -6.49 14.18
CA SER A 12 16.12 -6.68 12.86
C SER A 12 14.60 -6.53 12.88
N VAL A 13 13.93 -6.94 13.97
CA VAL A 13 12.47 -6.79 14.12
C VAL A 13 12.09 -5.33 14.33
N LEU A 14 12.91 -4.54 15.04
CA LEU A 14 12.67 -3.12 15.28
C LEU A 14 12.82 -2.25 14.03
N ILE A 15 13.51 -2.73 12.98
CA ILE A 15 13.73 -2.01 11.72
C ILE A 15 12.81 -2.53 10.60
N ALA A 16 12.01 -3.57 10.86
CA ALA A 16 11.04 -4.06 9.89
C ALA A 16 10.00 -2.97 9.60
N PRO A 17 9.75 -2.61 8.33
CA PRO A 17 8.72 -1.64 8.01
C PRO A 17 7.36 -2.21 8.41
N LEU A 18 6.64 -1.46 9.26
CA LEU A 18 5.23 -1.70 9.51
C LEU A 18 4.49 -1.38 8.22
N SER A 19 4.16 -2.41 7.42
CA SER A 19 3.32 -2.22 6.24
C SER A 19 1.91 -1.87 6.70
N TYR A 20 1.44 -0.69 6.33
CA TYR A 20 0.06 -0.26 6.52
C TYR A 20 -0.61 -0.17 5.15
N ALA A 21 -1.87 -0.58 5.09
CA ALA A 21 -2.69 -0.46 3.90
C ALA A 21 -2.79 1.00 3.44
N ALA A 22 -2.31 1.32 2.24
CA ALA A 22 -2.36 2.65 1.68
C ALA A 22 -3.79 3.05 1.28
N VAL A 23 -4.05 4.35 1.25
CA VAL A 23 -5.28 4.91 0.66
C VAL A 23 -4.88 5.67 -0.60
N LEU A 24 -5.20 5.11 -1.77
CA LEU A 24 -4.88 5.66 -3.08
C LEU A 24 -6.04 6.53 -3.55
N ARG A 25 -5.82 7.84 -3.74
CA ARG A 25 -6.90 8.80 -4.03
C ARG A 25 -7.03 9.07 -5.52
N VAL A 26 -8.25 8.90 -6.04
CA VAL A 26 -8.61 9.27 -7.41
C VAL A 26 -9.56 10.48 -7.38
N PRO A 27 -9.32 11.55 -8.17
CA PRO A 27 -8.23 11.73 -9.14
C PRO A 27 -6.96 12.39 -8.54
N GLY A 28 -6.91 12.55 -7.21
CA GLY A 28 -5.93 13.42 -6.56
C GLY A 28 -4.47 12.96 -6.67
N GLU A 29 -4.22 11.68 -6.40
CA GLU A 29 -2.89 11.05 -6.50
C GLU A 29 -2.76 10.27 -7.80
N TYR A 30 -3.86 9.64 -8.23
CA TYR A 30 -3.93 8.84 -9.45
C TYR A 30 -4.95 9.46 -10.41
N PRO A 31 -4.59 9.68 -11.68
CA PRO A 31 -5.48 10.34 -12.63
C PRO A 31 -6.67 9.48 -13.07
N SER A 32 -6.65 8.16 -12.83
CA SER A 32 -7.69 7.22 -13.23
C SER A 32 -7.92 6.12 -12.19
N ILE A 33 -9.09 5.48 -12.22
CA ILE A 33 -9.41 4.37 -11.30
C ILE A 33 -8.53 3.16 -11.62
N GLN A 34 -8.34 2.84 -12.91
CA GLN A 34 -7.54 1.67 -13.31
C GLN A 34 -6.08 1.79 -12.85
N GLN A 35 -5.49 2.99 -12.91
CA GLN A 35 -4.11 3.16 -12.49
C GLN A 35 -3.94 2.95 -10.98
N ALA A 36 -4.89 3.43 -10.17
CA ALA A 36 -4.89 3.17 -8.73
C ALA A 36 -5.05 1.67 -8.43
N ILE A 37 -5.86 0.93 -9.18
CA ILE A 37 -6.00 -0.53 -9.04
C ILE A 37 -4.68 -1.24 -9.38
N THR A 38 -4.03 -0.85 -10.49
CA THR A 38 -2.77 -1.45 -10.92
C THR A 38 -1.64 -1.27 -9.91
N ASP A 39 -1.64 -0.16 -9.18
CA ASP A 39 -0.60 0.16 -8.20
C ASP A 39 -0.95 -0.29 -6.77
N ALA A 40 -2.20 -0.68 -6.51
CA ALA A 40 -2.66 -1.13 -5.21
C ALA A 40 -2.07 -2.51 -4.85
N ASN A 41 -1.67 -2.67 -3.59
CA ASN A 41 -1.31 -3.95 -3.00
C ASN A 41 -2.47 -4.52 -2.18
N ASP A 42 -2.36 -5.80 -1.81
CA ASP A 42 -3.33 -6.46 -0.94
C ASP A 42 -3.55 -5.66 0.36
N GLY A 43 -4.79 -5.29 0.61
CA GLY A 43 -5.21 -4.52 1.77
C GLY A 43 -5.35 -3.02 1.53
N ASP A 44 -4.79 -2.49 0.44
CA ASP A 44 -4.94 -1.07 0.09
C ASP A 44 -6.39 -0.70 -0.24
N THR A 45 -6.70 0.59 -0.13
CA THR A 45 -8.01 1.16 -0.46
C THR A 45 -7.88 2.18 -1.59
N VAL A 46 -8.55 1.93 -2.71
CA VAL A 46 -8.74 2.94 -3.76
C VAL A 46 -9.94 3.84 -3.38
N LEU A 47 -9.66 5.07 -2.95
CA LEU A 47 -10.66 6.06 -2.55
C LEU A 47 -10.99 7.00 -3.72
N VAL A 48 -12.14 6.79 -4.34
CA VAL A 48 -12.60 7.56 -5.51
C VAL A 48 -13.49 8.72 -5.07
N SER A 49 -13.15 9.93 -5.50
CA SER A 49 -13.97 11.12 -5.26
C SER A 49 -15.27 11.08 -6.09
N PRO A 50 -16.36 11.74 -5.65
CA PRO A 50 -17.61 11.76 -6.43
C PRO A 50 -17.42 12.32 -7.84
N GLY A 51 -17.90 11.60 -8.84
CA GLY A 51 -17.79 11.99 -10.25
C GLY A 51 -18.21 10.87 -11.20
N VAL A 52 -18.19 11.16 -12.51
CA VAL A 52 -18.39 10.16 -13.57
C VAL A 52 -17.05 9.88 -14.23
N TYR A 53 -16.64 8.61 -14.22
CA TYR A 53 -15.39 8.13 -14.78
C TYR A 53 -15.69 7.17 -15.93
N TYR A 54 -15.37 7.58 -17.16
CA TYR A 54 -15.59 6.76 -18.35
C TYR A 54 -14.37 5.87 -18.60
N GLU A 55 -14.28 4.77 -17.86
CA GLU A 55 -13.16 3.83 -17.88
C GLU A 55 -13.65 2.38 -17.96
N THR A 56 -12.85 1.50 -18.57
CA THR A 56 -13.01 0.05 -18.44
C THR A 56 -12.15 -0.42 -17.27
N ILE A 57 -12.76 -1.10 -16.30
CA ILE A 57 -12.05 -1.63 -15.12
C ILE A 57 -11.71 -3.10 -15.31
N ASN A 58 -10.45 -3.45 -15.10
CA ASN A 58 -9.93 -4.81 -15.00
C ASN A 58 -9.34 -5.01 -13.59
N PHE A 59 -9.89 -5.99 -12.86
CA PHE A 59 -9.49 -6.34 -11.49
C PHE A 59 -8.38 -7.40 -11.48
#